data_AF-A0A7C3IC95-F1
#
_entry.id   AF-A0A7C3IC95-F1
#
_cell.length_a   1.000
_cell.length_b   1.000
_cell.length_c   1.000
_cell.angle_alpha   90.00
_cell.angle_beta   90.00
_cell.angle_gamma   90.00
#
_symmetry.space_group_name_H-M   'P 1'
#
loop_
_entity.id
_entity.type
_entity.pdbx_description
1 polymer ?
#
loop_
_entity_poly.entity_id
_entity_poly.type
_entity_poly.pdbx_seq_one_letter_code
_entity_poly.pdbx_strand_id
1 'polypeptide(L)' 'IYGINKELSIQFVLGYTPEEFAATLRHLAEGDIDVAPLVTAKVPLEGVPQAFEELAQPDRHAKVLVTPGLSAN' A
#
# COMPACT_ATOMS: atom_id res chain seq x y z
N ILE A 1 -1.34 -26.15 -24.01
CA ILE A 1 -0.81 -27.46 -23.53
C ILE A 1 0.44 -27.31 -22.67
N TYR A 2 1.28 -26.26 -22.85
CA TYR A 2 2.50 -26.05 -22.05
C TYR A 2 2.30 -25.95 -20.53
N GLY A 3 1.27 -25.23 -20.05
CA GLY A 3 1.03 -25.08 -18.60
C GLY A 3 0.55 -26.37 -17.91
N ILE A 4 -0.16 -27.25 -18.63
CA ILE A 4 -0.71 -28.51 -18.09
C ILE A 4 0.42 -29.51 -17.80
N ASN A 5 1.36 -29.67 -18.74
CA ASN A 5 2.51 -30.58 -18.55
C ASN A 5 3.50 -30.11 -17.47
N LYS A 6 3.36 -28.88 -17.01
CA LYS A 6 4.17 -28.29 -15.93
C LYS A 6 3.42 -28.28 -14.60
N GLU A 7 2.18 -28.76 -14.57
CA GLU A 7 1.34 -28.82 -13.37
C GLU A 7 1.28 -27.46 -12.65
N LEU A 8 1.24 -26.38 -13.41
CA LEU A 8 1.25 -25.03 -12.84
C LEU A 8 -0.06 -24.76 -12.11
N SER A 9 0.05 -24.29 -10.86
CA SER A 9 -1.08 -23.76 -10.09
C SER A 9 -1.19 -22.25 -10.27
N ILE A 10 -2.42 -21.76 -10.41
CA ILE A 10 -2.74 -20.33 -10.44
C ILE A 10 -3.71 -20.07 -9.30
N GLN A 11 -3.31 -19.23 -8.36
CA GLN A 11 -4.11 -18.84 -7.21
C GLN A 11 -4.36 -17.34 -7.24
N PHE A 12 -5.59 -16.96 -6.88
CA PHE A 12 -6.00 -15.56 -6.71
C PHE A 12 -6.17 -15.26 -5.22
N VAL A 13 -5.87 -14.04 -4.82
CA VAL A 13 -6.02 -13.56 -3.43
C VAL A 13 -6.83 -12.28 -3.41
N LEU A 14 -7.70 -12.15 -2.41
CA LEU A 14 -8.53 -10.97 -2.19
C LEU A 14 -8.63 -10.71 -0.69
N GLY A 15 -8.19 -9.52 -0.27
CA GLY A 15 -8.21 -9.12 1.14
C GLY A 15 -7.27 -9.97 2.01
N TYR A 16 -7.54 -9.95 3.30
CA TYR A 16 -6.77 -10.63 4.34
C TYR A 16 -7.68 -10.99 5.52
N THR A 17 -7.32 -12.01 6.29
CA THR A 17 -8.01 -12.36 7.53
C THR A 17 -7.54 -11.45 8.68
N PRO A 18 -8.29 -11.37 9.80
CA PRO A 18 -7.83 -10.65 10.98
C PRO A 18 -6.49 -11.15 11.52
N GLU A 19 -6.22 -12.45 11.43
CA GLU A 19 -4.96 -13.06 11.88
C GLU A 19 -3.78 -12.63 11.00
N GLU A 20 -3.96 -12.61 9.68
CA GLU A 20 -2.96 -12.12 8.73
C GLU A 20 -2.64 -10.64 8.95
N PHE A 21 -3.67 -9.83 9.24
CA PHE A 21 -3.50 -8.43 9.58
C PHE A 21 -2.72 -8.25 10.89
N ALA A 22 -3.07 -9.00 11.94
CA ALA A 22 -2.36 -8.95 13.22
C ALA A 22 -0.90 -9.40 13.11
N ALA A 23 -0.61 -10.43 12.30
CA ALA A 23 0.75 -10.86 12.00
C ALA A 23 1.53 -9.74 11.28
N THR A 24 0.92 -9.10 10.29
CA THR A 24 1.52 -7.96 9.58
C THR A 24 1.88 -6.83 10.54
N LEU A 25 0.96 -6.42 11.42
CA LEU A 25 1.23 -5.37 12.41
C LEU A 25 2.39 -5.74 13.35
N ARG A 26 2.53 -7.01 13.71
CA ARG A 26 3.67 -7.49 14.52
C ARG A 26 4.99 -7.33 13.76
N HIS A 27 5.05 -7.75 12.50
CA HIS A 27 6.25 -7.56 11.67
C HIS A 27 6.67 -6.09 11.55
N LEU A 28 5.69 -5.18 11.47
CA LEU A 28 5.96 -3.74 11.47
C LEU A 28 6.51 -3.27 12.83
N ALA A 29 5.93 -3.74 13.93
CA ALA A 29 6.34 -3.33 15.29
C ALA A 29 7.72 -3.87 15.69
N GLU A 30 8.06 -5.08 15.23
CA GLU A 30 9.35 -5.74 15.49
C GLU A 30 10.46 -5.27 14.52
N GLY A 31 10.08 -4.54 13.45
CA GLY A 31 11.03 -4.01 12.47
C GLY A 31 11.46 -5.03 11.41
N ASP A 32 10.80 -6.19 11.34
CA ASP A 32 11.03 -7.21 10.30
C ASP A 32 10.76 -6.67 8.89
N ILE A 33 9.84 -5.70 8.78
CA ILE A 33 9.45 -5.06 7.52
C ILE A 33 9.46 -3.55 7.70
N ASP A 34 10.40 -2.87 7.04
CA ASP A 34 10.39 -1.40 6.95
C ASP A 34 9.44 -0.92 5.83
N VAL A 35 8.31 -0.35 6.24
CA VAL A 35 7.30 0.21 5.33
C VAL A 35 7.41 1.72 5.14
N ALA A 36 8.31 2.41 5.85
CA ALA A 36 8.46 3.85 5.73
C ALA A 36 8.71 4.31 4.27
N PRO A 37 9.52 3.61 3.45
CA PRO A 37 9.74 3.97 2.06
C PRO A 37 8.50 3.88 1.16
N LEU A 38 7.46 3.13 1.55
CA LEU A 38 6.23 3.04 0.76
C LEU A 38 5.48 4.37 0.72
N VAL A 39 5.58 5.18 1.77
CA VAL A 39 4.91 6.49 1.89
C VAL A 39 5.70 7.53 1.10
N THR A 40 5.22 7.84 -0.11
CA THR A 40 5.87 8.78 -1.03
C THR A 40 5.41 10.22 -0.86
N ALA A 41 4.28 10.45 -0.17
CA ALA A 41 3.82 11.80 0.17
C ALA A 41 2.93 11.80 1.41
N LYS A 42 2.85 12.96 2.07
CA LYS A 42 1.89 13.26 3.14
C LYS A 42 1.15 14.54 2.78
N VAL A 43 -0.18 14.54 2.90
CA VAL A 43 -1.02 15.69 2.53
C VAL A 43 -1.99 16.04 3.66
N PRO A 44 -2.40 17.31 3.78
CA PRO A 44 -3.50 17.68 4.66
C PRO A 44 -4.83 17.19 4.06
N LEU A 45 -5.92 17.33 4.80
CA LEU A 45 -7.24 16.85 4.34
C LEU A 45 -7.68 17.60 3.06
N GLU A 46 -7.35 18.87 2.96
CA GLU A 46 -7.64 19.74 1.82
C GLU A 46 -6.86 19.34 0.56
N GLY A 47 -5.74 18.63 0.71
CA GLY A 47 -4.90 18.15 -0.39
C GLY A 47 -5.36 16.83 -1.00
N VAL A 48 -6.42 16.21 -0.47
CA VAL A 48 -6.93 14.91 -0.96
C VAL A 48 -7.31 14.95 -2.44
N PRO A 49 -8.05 15.95 -2.97
CA PRO A 49 -8.41 15.98 -4.38
C PRO A 49 -7.18 15.94 -5.31
N GLN A 50 -6.17 16.76 -5.04
CA GLN A 50 -4.92 16.77 -5.81
C GLN A 50 -4.17 15.44 -5.68
N ALA A 51 -4.14 14.83 -4.49
CA ALA A 51 -3.50 13.54 -4.29
C ALA A 51 -4.11 12.42 -5.17
N PHE A 52 -5.43 12.45 -5.41
CA PHE A 52 -6.09 11.53 -6.33
C PHE A 52 -5.69 11.77 -7.79
N GLU A 53 -5.60 13.03 -8.23
CA GLU A 53 -5.14 13.37 -9.59
C GLU A 53 -3.70 12.89 -9.82
N GLU A 54 -2.83 13.07 -8.84
CA GLU A 54 -1.43 12.65 -8.91
C GLU A 54 -1.29 11.11 -8.89
N LEU A 55 -2.11 10.41 -8.11
CA LEU A 55 -2.12 8.94 -8.06
C LEU A 55 -2.68 8.29 -9.34
N ALA A 56 -3.39 9.05 -10.18
CA ALA A 56 -3.81 8.56 -11.49
C ALA A 56 -2.61 8.35 -12.44
N GLN A 57 -1.45 8.96 -12.15
CA GLN A 57 -0.20 8.74 -12.88
C GLN A 57 0.74 7.84 -12.06
N PRO A 58 1.22 6.71 -12.61
CA PRO A 58 2.02 5.75 -11.85
C PRO A 58 3.49 6.18 -11.62
N ASP A 59 3.86 7.38 -12.04
CA ASP A 59 5.27 7.77 -12.19
C ASP A 59 5.84 8.46 -10.95
N ARG A 60 4.97 9.02 -10.09
CA ARG A 60 5.39 9.98 -9.04
C ARG A 60 5.14 9.50 -7.62
N HIS A 61 3.99 8.88 -7.35
CA HIS A 61 3.59 8.49 -6.00
C HIS A 61 3.07 7.05 -5.96
N ALA A 62 3.39 6.33 -4.88
CA ALA A 62 2.91 4.98 -4.62
C ALA A 62 1.87 4.98 -3.49
N LYS A 63 2.23 5.47 -2.30
CA LYS A 63 1.30 5.64 -1.18
C LYS A 63 1.34 7.09 -0.68
N VAL A 64 0.18 7.74 -0.68
CA VAL A 64 -0.03 9.04 -0.06
C VAL A 64 -0.76 8.86 1.27
N LEU A 65 -0.27 9.48 2.34
CA LEU A 65 -0.90 9.46 3.66
C LEU A 65 -1.58 10.81 3.95
N VAL A 66 -2.87 10.78 4.26
CA VAL A 66 -3.58 11.96 4.77
C VAL A 66 -3.23 12.14 6.24
N THR A 67 -2.68 13.30 6.61
CA THR A 67 -2.27 13.62 7.98
C THR A 67 -3.14 14.74 8.54
N PRO A 68 -4.12 14.43 9.41
CA PRO A 68 -4.94 15.45 10.06
C PRO A 68 -4.07 16.43 10.87
N GLY A 69 -4.37 17.73 10.76
CA GLY A 69 -3.63 18.78 11.48
C GLY A 69 -2.33 19.24 10.79
N LEU A 70 -1.99 18.68 9.62
CA LEU A 70 -0.99 19.28 8.76
C LEU A 70 -1.57 20.59 8.21
N SER A 71 -0.92 21.73 8.45
CA SER A 71 -1.32 23.00 7.84
C SER A 71 -0.82 23.07 6.40
N ALA A 72 -1.66 23.51 5.48
CA ALA A 72 -1.20 23.95 4.17
C ALA A 72 -0.31 25.19 4.38
N ASN A 73 0.94 25.13 3.93
CA ASN A 73 1.83 26.29 3.86
C ASN A 73 1.41 27.19 2.69
#